data_AF-A0A8H4LF72-F1
#
_entry.id   AF-A0A8H4LF72-F1
#
_cell.length_a   1.000
_cell.length_b   1.000
_cell.length_c   1.000
_cell.angle_alpha   90.00
_cell.angle_beta   90.00
_cell.angle_gamma   90.00
#
_symmetry.space_group_name_H-M   'P 1'
#
loop_
_entity.id
_entity.type
_entity.pdbx_description
1 polymer ?
#
loop_
_entity_poly.entity_id
_entity_poly.type
_entity_poly.pdbx_seq_one_letter_code
_entity_poly.pdbx_strand_id
1 'polypeptide(L)'
;KHLNPYRATFPREVQQVCGLLAFPPDSPAPAYEDLYKPSRWADLAALFTTTHNQLLALPAVPLLHLALSSGLSALKTPACHTHSPAPSSFAASSNHASAPSDAAAAAASTLGHGVCPICSTELNELARNVPYAHHTQSHVEHDLRLLPNGSVYGRDRLEMQAKKAGLPTDQVKDLRTGEIYSVEALKKVYIT
;
A
#
# COMPACT_ATOMS: atom_id res chain seq x y z
N LYS A 1 -19.48 12.13 43.61
CA LYS A 1 -19.79 10.68 43.74
C LYS A 1 -18.71 9.79 43.13
N HIS A 2 -18.36 9.98 41.85
CA HIS A 2 -17.44 9.09 41.13
C HIS A 2 -15.93 9.26 41.44
N LEU A 3 -15.53 10.37 42.07
CA LEU A 3 -14.12 10.64 42.42
C LEU A 3 -13.72 10.14 43.82
N ASN A 4 -14.69 9.96 44.73
CA ASN A 4 -14.42 9.63 46.14
C ASN A 4 -13.70 8.28 46.34
N PRO A 5 -14.02 7.20 45.59
CA PRO A 5 -13.31 5.93 45.72
C PRO A 5 -11.81 6.02 45.38
N TYR A 6 -11.42 6.96 44.53
CA TYR A 6 -10.04 7.11 44.06
C TYR A 6 -9.17 7.98 44.97
N ARG A 7 -9.73 8.55 46.05
CA ARG A 7 -9.00 9.44 46.96
C ARG A 7 -7.78 8.77 47.61
N ALA A 8 -7.85 7.47 47.88
CA ALA A 8 -6.74 6.71 48.47
C ALA A 8 -5.62 6.42 47.45
N THR A 9 -5.97 6.20 46.19
CA THR A 9 -5.02 5.83 45.12
C THR A 9 -4.39 7.06 44.45
N PHE A 10 -5.16 8.12 44.25
CA PHE A 10 -4.78 9.34 43.52
C PHE A 10 -5.13 10.59 44.35
N PRO A 11 -4.47 10.78 45.51
CA PRO A 11 -4.86 11.84 46.44
C PRO A 11 -4.61 13.25 45.89
N ARG A 12 -3.54 13.42 45.09
CA ARG A 12 -3.16 14.73 44.53
C ARG A 12 -4.13 15.18 43.45
N GLU A 13 -4.50 14.26 42.56
CA GLU A 13 -5.40 14.48 41.44
C GLU A 13 -6.82 14.77 41.95
N VAL A 14 -7.28 14.01 42.96
CA VAL A 14 -8.59 14.26 43.58
C VAL A 14 -8.60 15.62 44.30
N GLN A 15 -7.52 16.00 44.99
CA GLN A 15 -7.40 17.31 45.61
C GLN A 15 -7.39 18.43 44.56
N GLN A 16 -6.70 18.25 43.43
CA GLN A 16 -6.68 19.20 42.33
C GLN A 16 -8.08 19.40 41.73
N VAL A 17 -8.82 18.31 41.47
CA VAL A 17 -10.18 18.39 40.94
C VAL A 17 -11.14 19.05 41.92
N CYS A 18 -11.01 18.78 43.23
CA CYS A 18 -11.77 19.50 44.25
C CYS A 18 -11.40 20.99 44.29
N GLY A 19 -10.13 21.33 44.03
CA GLY A 19 -9.67 22.72 43.91
C GLY A 19 -10.32 23.48 42.76
N LEU A 20 -10.62 22.83 41.63
CA LEU A 20 -11.33 23.44 40.49
C LEU A 20 -12.74 23.94 40.84
N LEU A 21 -13.34 23.47 41.94
CA LEU A 21 -14.63 23.98 42.41
C LEU A 21 -14.50 25.34 43.11
N ALA A 22 -13.31 25.66 43.63
CA ALA A 22 -13.04 26.89 44.36
C ALA A 22 -12.31 27.95 43.52
N PHE A 23 -11.56 27.53 42.49
CA PHE A 23 -10.79 28.43 41.63
C PHE A 23 -11.38 28.47 40.21
N PRO A 24 -11.97 29.60 39.78
CA PRO A 24 -12.45 29.77 38.41
C PRO A 24 -11.29 29.85 37.41
N PRO A 25 -11.54 29.69 36.09
CA PRO A 25 -10.50 29.76 35.05
C PRO A 25 -9.77 31.11 35.00
N ASP A 26 -10.38 32.19 35.49
CA ASP A 26 -9.78 33.54 35.55
C ASP A 26 -8.84 33.72 36.76
N SER A 27 -8.73 32.71 37.63
CA SER A 27 -7.88 32.76 38.82
C SER A 27 -6.39 32.75 38.43
N PRO A 28 -5.53 33.57 39.05
CA PRO A 28 -4.09 33.63 38.77
C PRO A 28 -3.31 32.40 39.29
N ALA A 29 -3.98 31.30 39.63
CA ALA A 29 -3.37 30.11 40.19
C ALA A 29 -2.80 29.22 39.07
N PRO A 30 -1.47 29.17 38.86
CA PRO A 30 -0.87 28.42 37.76
C PRO A 30 -1.08 26.90 37.88
N ALA A 31 -1.43 26.42 39.08
CA ALA A 31 -1.62 25.00 39.37
C ALA A 31 -2.80 24.35 38.61
N TYR A 32 -3.75 25.15 38.08
CA TYR A 32 -4.96 24.67 37.42
C TYR A 32 -5.05 25.07 35.95
N GLU A 33 -4.09 25.83 35.43
CA GLU A 33 -4.10 26.33 34.06
C GLU A 33 -4.20 25.18 33.04
N ASP A 34 -3.43 24.11 33.25
CA ASP A 34 -3.47 22.90 32.42
C ASP A 34 -4.82 22.18 32.43
N LEU A 35 -5.61 22.33 33.50
CA LEU A 35 -6.93 21.69 33.66
C LEU A 35 -8.03 22.44 32.87
N TYR A 36 -7.85 23.74 32.64
CA TYR A 36 -8.79 24.58 31.89
C TYR A 36 -8.43 24.77 30.41
N LYS A 37 -7.28 24.23 29.95
CA LYS A 37 -6.87 24.34 28.53
C LYS A 37 -7.97 23.82 27.58
N PRO A 38 -8.35 24.60 26.54
CA PRO A 38 -9.38 24.17 25.60
C PRO A 38 -8.97 22.96 24.76
N SER A 39 -7.67 22.72 24.57
CA SER A 39 -7.16 21.52 23.88
C SER A 39 -7.31 20.24 24.69
N ARG A 40 -7.44 20.33 26.02
CA ARG A 40 -7.40 19.20 26.94
C ARG A 40 -8.46 18.15 26.63
N TRP A 41 -9.67 18.57 26.24
CA TRP A 41 -10.73 17.63 25.88
C TRP A 41 -10.35 16.80 24.64
N ALA A 42 -9.75 17.43 23.63
CA ALA A 42 -9.30 16.72 22.43
C ALA A 42 -8.19 15.72 22.78
N ASP A 43 -7.24 16.12 23.64
CA ASP A 43 -6.16 15.26 24.11
C ASP A 43 -6.71 14.04 24.88
N LEU A 44 -7.68 14.25 25.78
CA LEU A 44 -8.33 13.18 26.53
C LEU A 44 -9.16 12.25 25.63
N ALA A 45 -9.88 12.81 24.65
CA ALA A 45 -10.65 12.03 23.69
C ALA A 45 -9.73 11.15 22.82
N ALA A 46 -8.60 11.70 22.37
CA ALA A 46 -7.58 10.96 21.65
C ALA A 46 -6.99 9.85 22.52
N LEU A 47 -6.59 10.16 23.76
CA LEU A 47 -6.04 9.19 24.71
C LEU A 47 -7.01 8.06 25.00
N PHE A 48 -8.29 8.38 25.21
CA PHE A 48 -9.33 7.37 25.41
C PHE A 48 -9.47 6.47 24.19
N THR A 49 -9.58 7.05 22.99
CA THR A 49 -9.74 6.29 21.74
C THR A 49 -8.53 5.39 21.48
N THR A 50 -7.32 5.91 21.67
CA THR A 50 -6.08 5.14 21.54
C THR A 50 -6.04 3.99 22.54
N THR A 51 -6.33 4.24 23.81
CA THR A 51 -6.30 3.21 24.86
C THR A 51 -7.38 2.15 24.63
N HIS A 52 -8.58 2.57 24.22
CA HIS A 52 -9.68 1.67 23.86
C HIS A 52 -9.29 0.75 22.70
N ASN A 53 -8.74 1.32 21.63
CA ASN A 53 -8.29 0.55 20.47
C ASN A 53 -7.17 -0.42 20.87
N GLN A 54 -6.20 0.01 21.68
CA GLN A 54 -5.13 -0.86 22.18
C GLN A 54 -5.67 -2.02 23.03
N LEU A 55 -6.59 -1.73 23.96
CA LEU A 55 -7.19 -2.76 24.83
C LEU A 55 -7.97 -3.82 24.03
N LEU A 56 -8.62 -3.41 22.94
CA LEU A 56 -9.39 -4.31 22.08
C LEU A 56 -8.59 -4.84 20.88
N ALA A 57 -7.29 -4.57 20.82
CA ALA A 57 -6.42 -4.91 19.68
C ALA A 57 -6.95 -4.41 18.32
N LEU A 58 -7.68 -3.29 18.31
CA LEU A 58 -8.16 -2.64 17.10
C LEU A 58 -7.04 -1.78 16.50
N PRO A 59 -6.74 -1.92 15.20
CA PRO A 59 -5.78 -1.06 14.55
C PRO A 59 -6.29 0.39 14.52
N ALA A 60 -5.39 1.35 14.70
CA ALA A 60 -5.70 2.78 14.58
C ALA A 60 -6.07 3.18 13.13
N VAL A 61 -5.72 2.33 12.16
CA VAL A 61 -6.05 2.49 10.75
C VAL A 61 -7.34 1.70 10.46
N PRO A 62 -8.31 2.28 9.73
CA PRO A 62 -9.53 1.57 9.37
C PRO A 62 -9.22 0.29 8.59
N LEU A 63 -9.81 -0.83 9.01
CA LEU A 63 -9.63 -2.15 8.38
C LEU A 63 -9.93 -2.13 6.88
N LEU A 64 -10.87 -1.28 6.46
CA LEU A 64 -11.20 -1.08 5.05
C LEU A 64 -10.00 -0.61 4.25
N HIS A 65 -9.20 0.33 4.76
CA HIS A 65 -8.02 0.85 4.06
C HIS A 65 -6.95 -0.24 3.92
N LEU A 66 -6.77 -1.08 4.94
CA LEU A 66 -5.84 -2.20 4.88
C LEU A 66 -6.28 -3.23 3.84
N ALA A 67 -7.54 -3.67 3.91
CA ALA A 67 -8.11 -4.61 2.95
C ALA A 67 -8.06 -4.06 1.52
N LEU A 68 -8.44 -2.80 1.33
CA LEU A 68 -8.41 -2.13 0.04
C LEU A 68 -6.98 -2.00 -0.49
N SER A 69 -6.01 -1.57 0.32
CA SER A 69 -4.61 -1.48 -0.09
C SER A 69 -4.02 -2.85 -0.49
N SER A 70 -4.34 -3.91 0.26
CA SER A 70 -3.93 -5.27 -0.08
C SER A 70 -4.55 -5.74 -1.40
N GLY A 71 -5.84 -5.50 -1.61
CA GLY A 71 -6.54 -5.86 -2.84
C GLY A 71 -6.03 -5.07 -4.05
N LEU A 72 -5.80 -3.76 -3.89
CA LEU A 72 -5.24 -2.93 -4.94
C LEU A 72 -3.84 -3.39 -5.34
N SER A 73 -3.00 -3.79 -4.38
CA SER A 73 -1.65 -4.29 -4.68
C SER A 73 -1.66 -5.58 -5.51
N ALA A 74 -2.64 -6.47 -5.27
CA ALA A 74 -2.81 -7.71 -6.04
C ALA A 74 -3.30 -7.46 -7.47
N LEU A 75 -4.10 -6.41 -7.69
CA LEU A 75 -4.70 -6.09 -8.99
C LEU A 75 -3.84 -5.13 -9.84
N LYS A 76 -2.98 -4.33 -9.21
CA LYS A 76 -2.11 -3.37 -9.89
C LYS A 76 -0.97 -4.10 -10.59
N THR A 77 -1.17 -4.45 -11.85
CA THR A 77 -0.15 -5.13 -12.67
C THR A 77 0.56 -4.13 -13.60
N PRO A 78 1.78 -4.41 -14.07
CA PRO A 78 2.46 -3.54 -15.05
C PRO A 78 1.67 -3.30 -16.35
N ALA A 79 0.72 -4.18 -16.67
CA ALA A 79 -0.21 -4.00 -17.80
C ALA A 79 -1.12 -2.77 -17.64
N CYS A 80 -1.32 -2.29 -16.41
CA CYS A 80 -2.12 -1.10 -16.12
C CYS A 80 -1.45 0.23 -16.54
N HIS A 81 -0.14 0.25 -16.83
CA HIS A 81 0.63 1.48 -17.13
C HIS A 81 0.71 1.82 -18.63
N THR A 82 0.09 1.04 -19.53
CA THR A 82 0.06 1.41 -20.96
C THR A 82 -0.91 2.55 -21.29
N HIS A 83 -1.72 3.01 -20.32
CA HIS A 83 -2.49 4.24 -20.41
C HIS A 83 -1.83 5.34 -19.56
N SER A 84 -0.88 6.06 -20.17
CA SER A 84 -0.49 7.38 -19.67
C SER A 84 -1.73 8.28 -19.61
N PRO A 85 -1.95 9.05 -18.54
CA PRO A 85 -3.03 10.01 -18.48
C PRO A 85 -2.69 11.16 -19.42
N ALA A 86 -3.20 11.12 -20.65
CA ALA A 86 -3.39 12.36 -21.38
C ALA A 86 -4.36 13.23 -20.53
N PRO A 87 -4.02 14.48 -20.19
CA PRO A 87 -4.93 15.34 -19.48
C PRO A 87 -6.19 15.52 -20.32
N SER A 88 -7.33 15.35 -19.67
CA SER A 88 -8.67 15.51 -20.22
C SER A 88 -8.83 16.86 -20.92
N SER A 89 -8.71 16.89 -22.25
CA SER A 89 -9.33 17.94 -23.05
C SER A 89 -10.69 17.42 -23.51
N PHE A 90 -11.73 18.02 -22.94
CA PHE A 90 -13.12 17.93 -23.32
C PHE A 90 -13.29 18.03 -24.85
N ALA A 91 -13.58 16.90 -25.50
CA ALA A 91 -14.18 16.88 -26.83
C ALA A 91 -14.91 15.56 -27.03
N ALA A 92 -16.23 15.61 -26.85
CA ALA A 92 -17.12 14.64 -27.48
C ALA A 92 -16.96 14.76 -29.01
N SER A 93 -16.73 13.64 -29.70
CA SER A 93 -17.35 13.36 -31.00
C SER A 93 -17.07 11.94 -31.48
N SER A 94 -18.12 11.40 -32.06
CA SER A 94 -18.35 10.08 -32.64
C SER A 94 -17.61 9.79 -33.95
N ASN A 95 -17.41 8.49 -34.20
CA ASN A 95 -17.35 7.75 -35.48
C ASN A 95 -15.99 7.31 -36.09
N HIS A 96 -15.92 5.98 -36.26
CA HIS A 96 -15.45 5.15 -37.40
C HIS A 96 -14.02 5.26 -38.00
N ALA A 97 -13.37 4.06 -38.02
CA ALA A 97 -12.29 3.56 -38.90
C ALA A 97 -10.92 4.28 -38.80
N SER A 98 -9.75 3.65 -38.71
CA SER A 98 -9.27 2.34 -39.19
C SER A 98 -7.91 2.02 -38.51
N ALA A 99 -7.64 0.73 -38.27
CA ALA A 99 -6.33 0.15 -37.92
C ALA A 99 -5.30 0.35 -39.07
N PRO A 100 -3.98 0.03 -38.95
CA PRO A 100 -3.33 -0.87 -37.98
C PRO A 100 -1.94 -0.45 -37.43
N SER A 101 -1.56 -0.95 -36.26
CA SER A 101 -0.16 -1.34 -35.96
C SER A 101 -0.13 -2.33 -34.79
N ASP A 102 -0.02 -3.58 -35.20
CA ASP A 102 0.02 -4.78 -34.38
C ASP A 102 1.36 -4.88 -33.63
N ALA A 103 1.36 -4.63 -32.31
CA ALA A 103 2.32 -5.18 -31.35
C ALA A 103 2.06 -4.74 -29.90
N ALA A 104 1.39 -3.60 -29.66
CA ALA A 104 1.24 -3.01 -28.32
C ALA A 104 -0.16 -3.17 -27.70
N ALA A 105 -1.13 -3.74 -28.44
CA ALA A 105 -2.52 -3.93 -28.01
C ALA A 105 -2.80 -5.29 -27.36
N ALA A 106 -1.76 -6.11 -27.09
CA ALA A 106 -1.88 -7.44 -26.49
C ALA A 106 -1.58 -7.46 -24.97
N ALA A 107 -1.59 -6.30 -24.30
CA ALA A 107 -1.47 -6.21 -22.84
C ALA A 107 -2.74 -5.66 -22.17
N ALA A 108 -3.81 -5.41 -22.94
CA ALA A 108 -5.13 -5.14 -22.39
C ALA A 108 -5.86 -6.47 -22.17
N SER A 109 -6.07 -6.80 -20.91
CA SER A 109 -7.18 -7.63 -20.42
C SER A 109 -7.11 -9.14 -20.68
N THR A 110 -6.49 -9.88 -19.75
CA THR A 110 -6.84 -11.30 -19.46
C THR A 110 -7.84 -11.44 -18.32
N LEU A 111 -8.76 -10.48 -18.21
CA LEU A 111 -10.05 -10.63 -17.52
C LEU A 111 -11.07 -10.02 -18.47
N GLY A 112 -11.97 -10.84 -19.00
CA GLY A 112 -12.95 -10.42 -20.01
C GLY A 112 -13.69 -9.15 -19.57
N HIS A 113 -13.99 -8.29 -20.55
CA HIS A 113 -14.69 -6.99 -20.46
C HIS A 113 -13.81 -5.75 -20.20
N GLY A 114 -12.91 -5.43 -21.14
CA GLY A 114 -12.71 -4.06 -21.69
C GLY A 114 -12.29 -2.88 -20.81
N VAL A 115 -12.32 -2.96 -19.48
CA VAL A 115 -11.92 -1.89 -18.57
C VAL A 115 -11.27 -2.55 -17.36
N CYS A 116 -9.99 -2.29 -17.15
CA CYS A 116 -9.32 -2.73 -15.94
C CYS A 116 -9.91 -1.95 -14.75
N PRO A 117 -10.54 -2.60 -13.75
CA PRO A 117 -11.25 -1.91 -12.67
C PRO A 117 -10.33 -0.98 -11.87
N ILE A 118 -9.04 -1.32 -11.75
CA ILE A 118 -8.05 -0.51 -11.03
C ILE A 118 -7.52 0.69 -11.84
N CYS A 119 -7.72 0.70 -13.16
CA CYS A 119 -7.35 1.85 -14.01
C CYS A 119 -8.44 2.92 -14.07
N SER A 120 -9.55 2.75 -13.34
CA SER A 120 -10.52 3.84 -13.12
C SER A 120 -9.86 5.01 -12.37
N THR A 121 -10.33 6.23 -12.61
CA THR A 121 -9.74 7.46 -12.04
C THR A 121 -9.59 7.39 -10.53
N GLU A 122 -10.66 6.97 -9.85
CA GLU A 122 -10.73 6.88 -8.39
C GLU A 122 -9.75 5.85 -7.84
N LEU A 123 -9.75 4.62 -8.37
CA LEU A 123 -8.92 3.54 -7.84
C LEU A 123 -7.45 3.69 -8.23
N ASN A 124 -7.16 4.32 -9.37
CA ASN A 124 -5.79 4.60 -9.79
C ASN A 124 -5.11 5.60 -8.84
N GLU A 125 -5.85 6.62 -8.37
CA GLU A 125 -5.33 7.56 -7.38
C GLU A 125 -5.03 6.88 -6.03
N LEU A 126 -5.95 6.04 -5.54
CA LEU A 126 -5.74 5.26 -4.31
C LEU A 126 -4.60 4.25 -4.46
N ALA A 127 -4.40 3.70 -5.65
CA ALA A 127 -3.37 2.71 -5.92
C ALA A 127 -1.98 3.31 -6.19
N ARG A 128 -1.79 4.64 -6.18
CA ARG A 128 -0.48 5.26 -6.51
C ARG A 128 0.66 4.72 -5.67
N ASN A 129 0.44 4.58 -4.36
CA ASN A 129 1.47 4.23 -3.39
C ASN A 129 1.59 2.72 -3.10
N VAL A 130 0.78 1.86 -3.74
CA VAL A 130 0.90 0.40 -3.56
C VAL A 130 1.83 -0.22 -4.62
N PRO A 131 2.57 -1.29 -4.27
CA PRO A 131 3.48 -1.96 -5.20
C PRO A 131 2.71 -2.64 -6.35
N TYR A 132 3.42 -2.93 -7.43
CA TYR A 132 2.88 -3.68 -8.56
C TYR A 132 2.96 -5.19 -8.29
N ALA A 133 1.87 -5.90 -8.53
CA ALA A 133 1.88 -7.35 -8.65
C ALA A 133 2.53 -7.77 -9.97
N HIS A 134 3.58 -8.59 -9.89
CA HIS A 134 4.28 -9.12 -11.06
C HIS A 134 3.64 -10.40 -11.62
N HIS A 135 2.73 -11.02 -10.87
CA HIS A 135 2.01 -12.22 -11.28
C HIS A 135 0.52 -12.07 -11.02
N THR A 136 -0.29 -12.53 -11.98
CA THR A 136 -1.75 -12.67 -11.82
C THR A 136 -2.14 -13.91 -11.03
N GLN A 137 -1.20 -14.84 -10.83
CA GLN A 137 -1.36 -16.05 -10.05
C GLN A 137 -0.33 -16.06 -8.92
N SER A 138 -0.76 -16.49 -7.73
CA SER A 138 0.15 -16.74 -6.60
C SER A 138 0.90 -18.05 -6.82
N HIS A 139 1.81 -18.08 -7.80
CA HIS A 139 2.74 -19.17 -8.02
C HIS A 139 4.16 -18.67 -7.81
N VAL A 140 4.87 -19.34 -6.90
CA VAL A 140 6.27 -19.07 -6.62
C VAL A 140 7.08 -20.29 -7.04
N GLU A 141 8.05 -20.10 -7.92
CA GLU A 141 8.95 -21.17 -8.36
C GLU A 141 10.03 -21.43 -7.29
N HIS A 142 10.47 -22.68 -7.12
CA HIS A 142 11.44 -23.05 -6.08
C HIS A 142 12.90 -22.75 -6.47
N ASP A 143 13.15 -22.41 -7.72
CA ASP A 143 14.47 -22.26 -8.35
C ASP A 143 14.74 -20.85 -8.86
N LEU A 144 14.29 -19.83 -8.11
CA LEU A 144 14.43 -18.42 -8.48
C LEU A 144 15.89 -17.98 -8.58
N ARG A 145 16.23 -17.31 -9.68
CA ARG A 145 17.51 -16.66 -9.93
C ARG A 145 17.30 -15.19 -10.30
N LEU A 146 18.14 -14.33 -9.71
CA LEU A 146 18.19 -12.90 -9.94
C LEU A 146 19.22 -12.57 -11.02
N LEU A 147 18.77 -11.86 -12.05
CA LEU A 147 19.62 -11.30 -13.08
C LEU A 147 20.27 -9.97 -12.60
N PRO A 148 21.40 -9.55 -13.19
CA PRO A 148 22.07 -8.29 -12.83
C PRO A 148 21.20 -7.03 -12.98
N ASN A 149 20.18 -7.08 -13.83
CA ASN A 149 19.22 -5.99 -14.03
C ASN A 149 18.07 -5.95 -13.00
N GLY A 150 18.08 -6.84 -12.01
CA GLY A 150 17.06 -6.91 -10.96
C GLY A 150 15.82 -7.74 -11.30
N SER A 151 15.74 -8.32 -12.51
CA SER A 151 14.66 -9.24 -12.88
C SER A 151 14.89 -10.63 -12.22
N VAL A 152 13.82 -11.28 -11.75
CA VAL A 152 13.88 -12.62 -11.13
C VAL A 152 13.06 -13.61 -11.95
N TYR A 153 13.64 -14.77 -12.26
CA TYR A 153 12.99 -15.85 -13.00
C TYR A 153 13.39 -17.22 -12.44
N GLY A 154 12.56 -18.24 -12.59
CA GLY A 154 12.98 -19.63 -12.35
C GLY A 154 14.07 -20.05 -13.32
N ARG A 155 15.04 -20.80 -12.81
CA ARG A 155 16.15 -21.34 -13.60
C ARG A 155 15.65 -22.19 -14.76
N ASP A 156 14.69 -23.07 -14.53
CA ASP A 156 14.20 -24.00 -15.55
C ASP A 156 13.54 -23.25 -16.72
N ARG A 157 12.85 -22.12 -16.45
CA ARG A 157 12.29 -21.25 -17.50
C ARG A 157 13.38 -20.55 -18.31
N LEU A 158 14.41 -20.04 -17.64
CA LEU A 158 15.55 -19.40 -18.32
C LEU A 158 16.28 -20.39 -19.22
N GLU A 159 16.52 -21.62 -18.74
CA GLU A 159 17.18 -22.68 -19.52
C GLU A 159 16.34 -23.12 -20.72
N MET A 160 15.02 -23.28 -20.54
CA MET A 160 14.11 -23.63 -21.63
C MET A 160 14.08 -22.52 -22.70
N GLN A 161 14.06 -21.26 -22.27
CA GLN A 161 14.06 -20.13 -23.19
C GLN A 161 15.40 -19.98 -23.92
N ALA A 162 16.53 -20.20 -23.25
CA ALA A 162 17.85 -20.18 -23.85
C ALA A 162 17.98 -21.26 -24.95
N LYS A 163 17.52 -22.49 -24.65
CA LYS A 163 17.45 -23.59 -25.63
C LYS A 163 16.60 -23.23 -26.83
N LYS A 164 15.41 -22.65 -26.59
CA LYS A 164 14.49 -22.22 -27.66
C LYS A 164 15.05 -21.10 -28.52
N ALA A 165 15.81 -20.19 -27.93
CA ALA A 165 16.45 -19.08 -28.62
C ALA A 165 17.81 -19.45 -29.25
N GLY A 166 18.27 -20.69 -29.11
CA GLY A 166 19.53 -21.18 -29.68
C GLY A 166 20.78 -20.61 -29.01
N LEU A 167 20.68 -20.14 -27.76
CA LEU A 167 21.82 -19.62 -27.01
C LEU A 167 22.70 -20.75 -26.46
N PRO A 168 24.02 -20.49 -26.28
CA PRO A 168 24.91 -21.42 -25.60
C PRO A 168 24.46 -21.67 -24.16
N THR A 169 24.78 -22.86 -23.62
CA THR A 169 24.33 -23.32 -22.30
C THR A 169 24.75 -22.40 -21.15
N ASP A 170 25.80 -21.60 -21.35
CA ASP A 170 26.33 -20.68 -20.34
C ASP A 170 25.66 -19.29 -20.37
N GLN A 171 24.66 -19.08 -21.24
CA GLN A 171 23.98 -17.80 -21.39
C GLN A 171 22.46 -17.93 -21.25
N VAL A 172 21.86 -16.96 -20.55
CA VAL A 172 20.42 -16.82 -20.39
C VAL A 172 19.96 -15.48 -20.91
N LYS A 173 18.75 -15.44 -21.46
CA LYS A 173 18.14 -14.23 -22.01
C LYS A 173 17.05 -13.70 -21.08
N ASP A 174 17.07 -12.41 -20.77
CA ASP A 174 15.98 -11.75 -20.07
C ASP A 174 14.71 -11.74 -20.97
N LEU A 175 13.60 -12.21 -20.41
CA LEU A 175 12.29 -12.23 -21.06
C LEU A 175 11.67 -10.84 -21.23
N ARG A 176 12.08 -9.85 -20.43
CA ARG A 176 11.56 -8.48 -20.47
C ARG A 176 12.41 -7.56 -21.34
N THR A 177 13.73 -7.50 -21.12
CA THR A 177 14.62 -6.60 -21.86
C THR A 177 15.23 -7.26 -23.10
N GLY A 178 15.26 -8.60 -23.17
CA GLY A 178 15.91 -9.32 -24.25
C GLY A 178 17.44 -9.39 -24.13
N GLU A 179 18.02 -8.82 -23.09
CA GLU A 179 19.47 -8.82 -22.84
C GLU A 179 19.97 -10.22 -22.46
N ILE A 180 21.25 -10.48 -22.73
CA ILE A 180 21.87 -11.79 -22.53
C ILE A 180 22.87 -11.69 -21.38
N TYR A 181 22.78 -12.62 -20.44
CA TYR A 181 23.61 -12.68 -19.24
C TYR A 181 24.28 -14.06 -19.10
N SER A 182 25.49 -14.09 -18.55
CA SER A 182 26.16 -15.35 -18.18
C SER A 182 25.48 -16.00 -16.98
N VAL A 183 25.33 -17.33 -17.00
CA VAL A 183 24.74 -18.13 -15.90
C VAL A 183 25.46 -17.91 -14.57
N GLU A 184 26.76 -17.65 -14.59
CA GLU A 184 27.57 -17.39 -13.41
C GLU A 184 27.23 -16.08 -12.71
N ALA A 185 26.74 -15.09 -13.47
CA ALA A 185 26.33 -13.79 -12.93
C ALA A 185 24.98 -13.85 -12.18
N LEU A 186 24.24 -14.97 -12.28
CA LEU A 186 22.93 -15.12 -11.64
C LEU A 186 23.07 -15.49 -10.17
N LYS A 187 22.39 -14.72 -9.32
CA LYS A 187 22.34 -14.98 -7.87
C LYS A 187 21.10 -15.81 -7.53
N LYS A 188 21.27 -16.83 -6.70
CA LYS A 188 20.14 -17.63 -6.18
C LYS A 188 19.37 -16.80 -5.14
N VAL A 189 18.05 -16.74 -5.29
CA VAL A 189 17.16 -16.00 -4.38
C VAL A 189 16.40 -16.99 -3.51
N TYR A 190 16.29 -16.66 -2.22
CA TYR A 190 15.50 -17.41 -1.25
C TYR A 190 14.39 -16.51 -0.72
N ILE A 191 13.22 -17.10 -0.49
CA ILE A 191 12.10 -16.42 0.16
C ILE A 191 12.24 -16.73 1.64
N THR A 192 12.39 -15.68 2.44
CA THR A 192 12.51 -15.73 3.91
C THR A 192 11.26 -15.15 4.55
#